data_AF-A0AAJ4AP70-F1
#
_entry.id   AF-A0AAJ4AP70-F1
#
_cell.length_a   1.000
_cell.length_b   1.000
_cell.length_c   1.000
_cell.angle_alpha   90.00
_cell.angle_beta   90.00
_cell.angle_gamma   90.00
#
_symmetry.space_group_name_H-M   'P 1'
#
loop_
_entity.id
_entity.type
_entity.pdbx_description
1 polymer ?
#
loop_
_entity_poly.entity_id
_entity_poly.type
_entity_poly.pdbx_seq_one_letter_code
_entity_poly.pdbx_strand_id
1 'polypeptide(L)'
;MTPTLLKVLFIIIGLILAYKLIFSGKKGLKVFEMHFKDGRLTSHKGKIPEKFQKDCRAIAKSEKLTCSIRCEKLSGAIRLHVSANVNDGLTQRIRNLFPFEYYDKKQVDNSRQAG
;
A
#
# COMPACT_ATOMS: atom_id res chain seq x y z
N MET A 1 34.88 27.01 -24.08
CA MET A 1 33.58 27.04 -23.35
C MET A 1 32.82 25.72 -23.41
N THR A 2 32.98 24.91 -24.46
CA THR A 2 32.40 23.57 -24.59
C THR A 2 32.83 22.52 -23.55
N PRO A 3 34.10 22.40 -23.11
CA PRO A 3 34.49 21.35 -22.16
C PRO A 3 33.94 21.60 -20.74
N THR A 4 33.80 22.87 -20.36
CA THR A 4 33.20 23.26 -19.07
C THR A 4 31.71 22.90 -19.04
N LEU A 5 31.00 23.14 -20.15
CA LEU A 5 29.59 22.79 -20.29
C LEU A 5 29.37 21.27 -20.16
N LEU A 6 30.24 20.47 -20.76
CA LEU A 6 30.16 19.01 -20.75
C LEU A 6 30.42 18.42 -19.35
N LYS A 7 31.37 19.00 -18.60
CA LYS A 7 31.62 18.66 -17.19
C LYS A 7 30.42 19.00 -16.30
N VAL A 8 29.83 20.18 -16.47
CA VAL A 8 28.64 20.61 -15.71
C VAL A 8 27.45 19.68 -16.02
N LEU A 9 27.25 19.31 -17.28
CA LEU A 9 26.19 18.36 -17.68
C LEU A 9 26.34 17.00 -16.98
N PHE A 10 27.57 16.47 -16.93
CA PHE A 10 27.86 15.19 -16.26
C PHE A 10 27.54 15.24 -14.76
N ILE A 11 27.88 16.34 -14.08
CA ILE A 11 27.59 16.53 -12.66
C ILE A 11 26.07 16.58 -12.41
N ILE A 12 25.33 17.30 -13.27
CA ILE A 12 23.87 17.37 -13.17
C ILE A 12 23.22 16.00 -13.39
N ILE A 13 23.68 15.25 -14.39
CA ILE A 13 23.18 13.88 -14.65
C ILE A 13 23.46 12.97 -13.45
N GLY A 14 24.66 13.06 -12.87
CA GLY A 14 25.02 12.32 -11.65
C GLY A 14 24.11 12.65 -10.47
N LEU A 15 23.81 13.92 -10.24
CA LEU A 15 22.88 14.36 -9.20
C LEU A 15 21.44 13.85 -9.44
N ILE A 16 20.96 13.89 -10.68
CA ILE A 16 19.63 13.37 -11.03
C ILE A 16 19.56 11.86 -10.79
N LEU A 17 20.61 11.11 -11.17
CA LEU A 17 20.69 9.67 -10.92
C LEU A 17 20.72 9.34 -9.43
N ALA A 18 21.54 10.04 -8.64
CA ALA A 18 21.60 9.86 -7.19
C ALA A 18 20.25 10.17 -6.52
N TYR A 19 19.62 11.30 -6.88
CA TYR A 19 18.27 11.65 -6.42
C TYR A 19 17.27 10.57 -6.79
N LYS A 20 17.23 10.15 -8.06
CA LYS A 20 16.30 9.12 -8.51
C LYS A 20 16.52 7.80 -7.76
N LEU A 21 17.76 7.40 -7.48
CA LEU A 21 18.06 6.18 -6.74
C LEU A 21 17.50 6.23 -5.31
N ILE A 22 17.72 7.35 -4.60
CA ILE A 22 17.27 7.54 -3.21
C ILE A 22 15.74 7.58 -3.12
N PHE A 23 15.08 8.22 -4.08
CA PHE A 23 13.62 8.41 -4.04
C PHE A 23 12.82 7.31 -4.76
N SER A 24 13.43 6.53 -5.65
CA SER A 24 12.73 5.46 -6.38
C SER A 24 12.38 4.26 -5.49
N GLY A 25 13.08 4.04 -4.38
CA GLY A 25 12.79 2.95 -3.44
C GLY A 25 11.51 3.12 -2.61
N LYS A 26 10.85 4.28 -2.67
CA LYS A 26 9.70 4.61 -1.79
C LYS A 26 8.33 4.24 -2.35
N LYS A 27 8.25 3.60 -3.51
CA LYS A 27 6.97 3.11 -4.05
C LYS A 27 6.59 1.83 -3.32
N GLY A 28 5.76 1.97 -2.27
CA GLY A 28 5.21 0.85 -1.53
C GLY A 28 4.61 -0.20 -2.47
N LEU A 29 4.83 -1.47 -2.18
CA LEU A 29 4.33 -2.56 -3.00
C LEU A 29 2.82 -2.66 -2.79
N LYS A 30 2.02 -2.49 -3.84
CA LYS A 30 0.57 -2.71 -3.76
C LYS A 30 0.32 -4.21 -3.62
N VAL A 31 -0.23 -4.63 -2.49
CA VAL A 31 -0.54 -6.04 -2.20
C VAL A 31 -1.86 -6.41 -2.86
N PHE A 32 -2.89 -5.59 -2.65
CA PHE A 32 -4.15 -5.70 -3.35
C PHE A 32 -4.89 -4.37 -3.38
N GLU A 33 -5.84 -4.27 -4.31
CA GLU A 33 -6.72 -3.12 -4.47
C GLU A 33 -8.12 -3.61 -4.81
N MET A 34 -9.13 -3.01 -4.19
CA MET A 34 -10.54 -3.32 -4.36
C MET A 34 -11.31 -2.02 -4.58
N HIS A 35 -12.16 -2.02 -5.60
CA HIS A 35 -13.03 -0.89 -5.90
C HIS A 35 -14.48 -1.29 -5.78
N PHE A 36 -15.22 -0.56 -4.96
CA PHE A 36 -16.65 -0.71 -4.77
C PHE A 36 -17.37 0.50 -5.35
N LYS A 37 -18.49 0.25 -6.02
CA LYS A 37 -19.41 1.28 -6.52
C LYS A 37 -20.83 0.80 -6.26
N ASP A 38 -21.64 1.65 -5.63
CA ASP A 38 -23.04 1.39 -5.29
C ASP A 38 -23.22 0.05 -4.56
N GLY A 39 -22.30 -0.27 -3.66
CA GLY A 39 -22.30 -1.51 -2.88
C GLY A 39 -21.94 -2.79 -3.66
N ARG A 40 -21.42 -2.66 -4.89
CA ARG A 40 -20.93 -3.77 -5.70
C ARG A 40 -19.42 -3.66 -5.91
N LEU A 41 -18.74 -4.80 -5.93
CA LEU A 41 -17.32 -4.86 -6.28
C LEU A 41 -17.18 -4.70 -7.80
N THR A 42 -16.58 -3.61 -8.25
CA THR A 42 -16.36 -3.30 -9.68
C THR A 42 -15.03 -3.83 -10.18
N SER A 43 -14.00 -3.78 -9.34
CA SER A 43 -12.66 -4.24 -9.70
C SER A 43 -11.94 -4.78 -8.48
N HIS A 44 -11.11 -5.79 -8.68
CA HIS A 44 -10.18 -6.29 -7.69
C HIS A 44 -8.86 -6.66 -8.37
N LYS A 45 -7.74 -6.37 -7.69
CA LYS A 45 -6.39 -6.71 -8.14
C LYS A 45 -5.61 -7.26 -6.95
N GLY A 46 -4.75 -8.24 -7.20
CA GLY A 46 -3.91 -8.86 -6.17
C GLY A 46 -4.59 -10.00 -5.42
N LYS A 47 -3.81 -10.65 -4.55
CA LYS A 47 -4.28 -11.79 -3.75
C LYS A 47 -4.96 -11.28 -2.48
N ILE A 48 -6.30 -11.32 -2.49
CA ILE A 48 -7.14 -10.87 -1.38
C ILE A 48 -7.58 -12.10 -0.56
N PRO A 49 -7.56 -12.06 0.78
CA PRO A 49 -8.11 -13.13 1.60
C PRO A 49 -9.62 -13.25 1.39
N GLU A 50 -10.12 -14.46 1.16
CA GLU A 50 -11.53 -14.70 0.79
C GLU A 50 -12.52 -14.20 1.87
N LYS A 51 -12.19 -14.44 3.15
CA LYS A 51 -13.00 -13.99 4.29
C LYS A 51 -13.14 -12.46 4.29
N PHE A 52 -12.01 -11.76 4.17
CA PHE A 52 -11.99 -10.30 4.10
C PHE A 52 -12.78 -9.75 2.91
N GLN A 53 -12.70 -10.41 1.75
CA GLN A 53 -13.46 -10.01 0.56
C GLN A 53 -14.97 -10.17 0.76
N LYS A 54 -15.42 -11.28 1.34
CA LYS A 54 -16.83 -11.54 1.62
C LYS A 54 -17.40 -10.49 2.58
N ASP A 55 -16.68 -10.22 3.66
CA ASP A 55 -17.14 -9.28 4.66
C ASP A 55 -17.14 -7.83 4.14
N CYS A 56 -16.11 -7.42 3.37
CA CYS A 56 -16.10 -6.10 2.72
C CYS A 56 -17.25 -5.95 1.72
N ARG A 57 -17.63 -7.01 0.99
CA ARG A 57 -18.81 -7.00 0.11
C ARG A 57 -20.11 -6.85 0.90
N ALA A 58 -20.24 -7.51 2.06
CA ALA A 58 -21.42 -7.38 2.90
C ALA A 58 -21.60 -5.94 3.39
N ILE A 59 -20.51 -5.32 3.88
CA ILE A 59 -20.49 -3.92 4.33
C ILE A 59 -20.79 -2.96 3.16
N ALA A 60 -20.16 -3.17 2.00
CA ALA A 60 -20.41 -2.36 0.83
C ALA A 60 -21.89 -2.41 0.41
N LYS A 61 -22.51 -3.60 0.44
CA LYS A 61 -23.92 -3.80 0.09
C LYS A 61 -24.89 -3.16 1.09
N SER A 62 -24.63 -3.29 2.39
CA SER A 62 -25.53 -2.73 3.43
C SER A 62 -25.58 -1.22 3.39
N GLU A 63 -24.43 -0.58 3.15
CA GLU A 63 -24.28 0.88 3.20
C GLU A 63 -24.27 1.53 1.80
N LYS A 64 -24.46 0.73 0.73
CA LYS A 64 -24.39 1.15 -0.70
C LYS A 64 -23.14 1.99 -1.01
N LEU A 65 -22.00 1.60 -0.48
CA LEU A 65 -20.78 2.41 -0.52
C LEU A 65 -20.11 2.42 -1.89
N THR A 66 -19.55 3.58 -2.22
CA THR A 66 -18.63 3.77 -3.34
C THR A 66 -17.27 4.15 -2.77
N CYS A 67 -16.37 3.17 -2.66
CA CYS A 67 -15.06 3.35 -2.04
C CYS A 67 -13.99 2.47 -2.67
N SER A 68 -12.73 2.90 -2.56
CA SER A 68 -11.56 2.07 -2.85
C SER A 68 -10.91 1.63 -1.54
N ILE A 69 -10.55 0.35 -1.47
CA ILE A 69 -9.77 -0.23 -0.38
C ILE A 69 -8.47 -0.74 -0.99
N ARG A 70 -7.34 -0.21 -0.53
CA ARG A 70 -6.02 -0.56 -1.03
C ARG A 70 -5.13 -0.98 0.11
N CYS A 71 -4.41 -2.07 -0.07
CA CYS A 71 -3.38 -2.52 0.85
C CYS A 71 -2.01 -2.31 0.21
N GLU A 72 -1.17 -1.51 0.87
CA GLU A 72 0.20 -1.21 0.43
C GLU A 72 1.20 -1.66 1.50
N LYS A 73 2.30 -2.28 1.06
CA LYS A 73 3.44 -2.60 1.91
C LYS A 73 4.45 -1.46 1.80
N LEU A 74 4.57 -0.67 2.85
CA LEU A 74 5.50 0.46 2.95
C LEU A 74 6.58 0.14 3.98
N SER A 75 7.84 0.08 3.55
CA SER A 75 9.00 -0.10 4.43
C SER A 75 8.88 -1.30 5.39
N GLY A 76 8.36 -2.43 4.89
CA GLY A 76 8.16 -3.64 5.70
C GLY A 76 6.81 -3.75 6.40
N ALA A 77 6.16 -2.62 6.71
CA ALA A 77 4.85 -2.58 7.35
C ALA A 77 3.69 -2.57 6.34
N ILE A 78 2.55 -3.10 6.75
CA ILE A 78 1.37 -3.21 5.88
C ILE A 78 0.31 -2.19 6.30
N ARG A 79 -0.06 -1.34 5.34
CA ARG A 79 -1.00 -0.24 5.54
C ARG A 79 -2.23 -0.43 4.68
N LEU A 80 -3.39 -0.35 5.33
CA LEU A 80 -4.69 -0.38 4.68
C LEU A 80 -5.19 1.07 4.48
N HIS A 81 -5.34 1.46 3.23
CA HIS A 81 -5.90 2.72 2.79
C HIS A 81 -7.35 2.52 2.36
N VAL A 82 -8.26 3.30 2.93
CA VAL A 82 -9.68 3.34 2.56
C VAL A 82 -9.97 4.73 2.01
N SER A 83 -10.81 4.81 0.98
CA SER A 83 -11.22 6.09 0.38
C SER A 83 -11.83 7.03 1.42
N ALA A 84 -11.50 8.32 1.32
CA ALA A 84 -11.97 9.36 2.25
C ALA A 84 -13.50 9.59 2.23
N ASN A 85 -14.21 9.05 1.24
CA ASN A 85 -15.67 9.11 1.17
C ASN A 85 -16.37 8.18 2.19
N VAL A 86 -15.60 7.39 2.94
CA VAL A 86 -16.10 6.45 3.93
C VAL A 86 -16.00 7.07 5.32
N ASN A 87 -17.10 7.03 6.08
CA ASN A 87 -17.13 7.47 7.47
C ASN A 87 -16.05 6.73 8.30
N ASP A 88 -15.37 7.45 9.18
CA ASP A 88 -14.34 6.93 10.08
C ASP A 88 -14.77 5.67 10.83
N GLY A 89 -16.01 5.61 11.32
CA GLY A 89 -16.53 4.41 12.00
C GLY A 89 -16.48 3.16 11.12
N LEU A 90 -16.78 3.32 9.83
CA LEU A 90 -16.74 2.23 8.87
C LEU A 90 -15.32 1.91 8.40
N THR A 91 -14.46 2.92 8.30
CA THR A 91 -13.02 2.72 8.08
C THR A 91 -12.39 1.90 9.21
N GLN A 92 -12.74 2.17 10.47
CA GLN A 92 -12.27 1.38 11.61
C GLN A 92 -12.82 -0.05 11.58
N ARG A 93 -14.10 -0.22 11.22
CA ARG A 93 -14.69 -1.55 11.03
C ARG A 93 -13.91 -2.35 9.98
N ILE A 94 -13.67 -1.77 8.81
CA ILE A 94 -12.89 -2.41 7.74
C ILE A 94 -11.47 -2.76 8.20
N ARG A 95 -10.81 -1.89 8.98
CA ARG A 95 -9.49 -2.16 9.56
C ARG A 95 -9.51 -3.34 10.53
N ASN A 96 -10.51 -3.43 11.40
CA ASN A 96 -10.64 -4.54 12.35
C ASN A 96 -10.88 -5.89 11.67
N LEU A 97 -11.52 -5.88 10.50
CA LEU A 97 -11.71 -7.09 9.69
C LEU A 97 -10.45 -7.51 8.94
N PHE A 98 -9.49 -6.60 8.74
CA PHE A 98 -8.31 -6.89 7.97
C PHE A 98 -7.34 -7.78 8.76
N PRO A 99 -6.98 -8.98 8.26
CA PRO A 99 -6.13 -9.89 9.00
C PRO A 99 -4.66 -9.49 8.87
N PHE A 100 -4.24 -8.49 9.65
CA PHE A 100 -2.86 -7.99 9.64
C PHE A 100 -1.82 -9.09 9.92
N GLU A 101 -2.17 -10.10 10.70
CA GLU A 101 -1.27 -11.19 11.11
C GLU A 101 -0.77 -12.07 9.95
N TYR A 102 -1.58 -12.27 8.89
CA TYR A 102 -1.12 -13.03 7.71
C TYR A 102 -0.09 -12.30 6.87
N TYR A 103 0.04 -11.01 7.10
CA TYR A 103 0.70 -10.05 6.24
C TYR A 103 1.94 -9.49 6.93
N ASP A 104 1.82 -9.22 8.23
CA ASP A 104 2.90 -8.79 9.10
C ASP A 104 3.62 -10.02 9.65
N LYS A 105 4.61 -10.52 8.89
CA LYS A 105 5.55 -11.50 9.46
C LYS A 105 6.26 -10.79 10.62
N LYS A 106 5.91 -11.15 11.86
CA LYS A 106 6.71 -10.79 13.03
C LYS A 106 8.17 -11.08 12.69
N GLN A 107 8.99 -10.04 12.66
CA GLN A 107 10.43 -10.19 12.55
C GLN A 107 10.84 -11.02 13.76
N VAL A 108 11.26 -12.27 13.52
CA VAL A 108 11.74 -13.14 14.58
C VAL A 108 12.97 -12.46 15.16
N ASP A 109 12.86 -12.02 16.41
CA ASP A 109 13.95 -11.41 17.14
C ASP A 109 14.97 -12.50 17.49
N ASN A 110 15.96 -12.67 16.63
CA ASN A 110 17.04 -13.64 16.82
C ASN A 110 18.11 -13.17 17.83
N SER A 111 17.90 -12.04 18.52
CA SER A 111 18.87 -11.51 19.50
C SER A 111 19.07 -12.41 20.73
N ARG A 112 18.19 -13.41 20.94
CA ARG A 112 18.21 -14.32 22.10
C ARG A 112 18.81 -15.71 21.86
N GLN A 113 19.27 -16.03 20.65
CA GLN A 113 19.96 -17.29 20.35
C GLN A 113 21.49 -17.09 20.33
N ALA A 114 22.04 -16.70 21.47
CA ALA A 114 23.45 -16.83 21.77
C ALA A 114 23.55 -17.18 23.26
N GLY A 115 23.41 -18.47 23.56
CA GLY A 115 23.51 -19.06 24.90
C GLY A 115 23.83 -20.53 24.76
#